data_AF-A0A7X5IVM9-F1
#
_entry.id   AF-A0A7X5IVM9-F1
#
_cell.length_a   1.000
_cell.length_b   1.000
_cell.length_c   1.000
_cell.angle_alpha   90.00
_cell.angle_beta   90.00
_cell.angle_gamma   90.00
#
_symmetry.space_group_name_H-M   'P 1'
#
loop_
_entity.id
_entity.type
_entity.pdbx_description
1 polymer ?
#
loop_
_entity_poly.entity_id
_entity_poly.type
_entity_poly.pdbx_seq_one_letter_code
_entity_poly.pdbx_strand_id
1 'polypeptide(L)'
;MRLPGESEERNASLSMKYMLMGVSLSVLLILGVVVLSNKQEEARRQRLRQQEQEKETTVLALEHEDGSSSAGGGENPAAGEEEAQQVTEPVPVVGFAGRKSMQEVERLYQENKLTASDLDFWDMYPEEEEFVADTGAEGVTSTVTTGKTVGEAEKDKSARYDEEAKAVAEEEAKKEAEEDPSKDGKHTLLTFADGSEEWVLINPYLESNTYDYTKLQMRADKMAYYEDGRSVSYLGADLSKYNGDVDFRALKESGIEFVMLRLGARGYGSGQIMLDEKFDEYMNKASEAGLEIGVYFFSQAITAEEAVEESNFIIQTLTERNITYPVAFDMEYVQNDKARVEILSKEEKTAVARAFLENIKAAGYKPMIYGTKEWLIKEINLTKLTEYDIWLSQQKDIPDYPYKFQMWEYTTEGEIAGVDGDVDLNICFVDYAEK
;
A
#
# COMPACT_ATOMS: atom_id res chain seq x y z
N MET A 1 -0.67 47.42 -49.37
CA MET A 1 0.63 47.78 -49.99
C MET A 1 1.53 46.57 -49.86
N ARG A 2 2.07 46.05 -50.97
CA ARG A 2 3.15 45.04 -51.01
C ARG A 2 4.36 45.68 -51.68
N LEU A 3 5.54 45.14 -51.36
CA LEU A 3 6.84 45.04 -52.09
C LEU A 3 8.03 45.31 -51.12
N PRO A 4 9.27 44.85 -51.38
CA PRO A 4 9.75 43.55 -51.93
C PRO A 4 11.04 43.01 -51.24
N GLY A 5 11.39 41.72 -51.40
CA GLY A 5 12.77 41.22 -51.15
C GLY A 5 12.94 39.77 -50.70
N GLU A 6 12.51 38.79 -51.51
CA GLU A 6 12.97 37.40 -51.44
C GLU A 6 14.35 37.24 -52.12
N SER A 7 15.30 36.63 -51.41
CA SER A 7 16.40 35.77 -51.91
C SER A 7 17.12 35.24 -50.65
N GLU A 8 17.53 34.00 -50.46
CA GLU A 8 17.92 32.94 -51.40
C GLU A 8 18.05 31.63 -50.60
N GLU A 9 17.63 30.50 -51.20
CA GLU A 9 17.90 29.15 -50.69
C GLU A 9 19.42 28.88 -50.60
N ARG A 10 19.89 28.31 -49.48
CA ARG A 10 21.08 27.45 -49.43
C ARG A 10 21.12 26.63 -48.13
N ASN A 11 21.35 25.32 -48.30
CA ASN A 11 21.73 24.29 -47.29
C ASN A 11 20.66 23.38 -46.64
N ALA A 12 19.64 22.95 -47.39
CA ALA A 12 18.79 21.82 -46.95
C ALA A 12 19.45 20.42 -47.11
N SER A 13 20.54 20.29 -47.88
CA SER A 13 21.16 18.97 -48.16
C SER A 13 22.18 18.50 -47.11
N LEU A 14 22.69 19.39 -46.25
CA LEU A 14 23.60 19.00 -45.16
C LEU A 14 22.85 18.33 -44.01
N SER A 15 21.66 18.85 -43.65
CA SER A 15 20.85 18.37 -42.52
C SER A 15 20.40 16.90 -42.68
N MET A 16 20.03 16.49 -43.90
CA MET A 16 19.52 15.14 -44.14
C MET A 16 20.58 14.04 -43.97
N LYS A 17 21.85 14.33 -44.27
CA LYS A 17 22.96 13.37 -44.06
C LYS A 17 23.28 13.16 -42.57
N TYR A 18 23.21 14.20 -41.76
CA TYR A 18 23.40 14.09 -40.30
C TYR A 18 22.20 13.42 -39.63
N MET A 19 20.99 13.66 -40.12
CA MET A 19 19.78 12.98 -39.64
C MET A 19 19.79 11.47 -39.98
N LEU A 20 20.19 11.09 -41.19
CA LEU A 20 20.35 9.68 -41.59
C LEU A 20 21.48 8.97 -40.84
N MET A 21 22.62 9.62 -40.61
CA MET A 21 23.68 9.04 -39.76
C MET A 21 23.27 8.92 -38.30
N GLY A 22 22.56 9.91 -37.74
CA GLY A 22 22.08 9.90 -36.35
C GLY A 22 21.06 8.79 -36.10
N VAL A 23 20.10 8.60 -37.01
CA VAL A 23 19.10 7.52 -36.92
C VAL A 23 19.74 6.14 -37.12
N SER A 24 20.74 6.02 -37.99
CA SER A 24 21.45 4.74 -38.17
C SER A 24 22.29 4.37 -36.94
N LEU A 25 22.86 5.35 -36.22
CA LEU A 25 23.64 5.10 -35.01
C LEU A 25 22.75 4.68 -33.83
N SER A 26 21.57 5.29 -33.69
CA SER A 26 20.62 4.93 -32.63
C SER A 26 20.01 3.55 -32.84
N VAL A 27 19.71 3.16 -34.08
CA VAL A 27 19.25 1.78 -34.39
C VAL A 27 20.33 0.74 -34.08
N LEU A 28 21.61 1.03 -34.37
CA LEU A 28 22.72 0.13 -34.05
C LEU A 28 22.96 0.01 -32.53
N LEU A 29 22.78 1.09 -31.77
CA LEU A 29 22.86 1.06 -30.30
C LEU A 29 21.72 0.22 -29.71
N ILE A 30 20.48 0.39 -30.19
CA ILE A 30 19.33 -0.40 -29.74
C ILE A 30 19.53 -1.88 -30.05
N LEU A 31 19.97 -2.22 -31.26
CA LEU A 31 20.29 -3.62 -31.62
C LEU A 31 21.43 -4.17 -30.77
N GLY A 32 22.45 -3.38 -30.44
CA GLY A 32 23.53 -3.77 -29.54
C GLY A 32 23.04 -4.09 -28.13
N VAL A 33 22.16 -3.26 -27.57
CA VAL A 33 21.54 -3.50 -26.25
C VAL A 33 20.68 -4.76 -26.27
N VAL A 34 19.86 -4.96 -27.30
CA VAL A 34 19.01 -6.16 -27.43
C VAL A 34 19.86 -7.42 -27.51
N VAL A 35 20.96 -7.42 -28.28
CA VAL A 35 21.87 -8.56 -28.38
C VAL A 35 22.59 -8.85 -27.06
N LEU A 36 22.97 -7.81 -26.32
CA LEU A 36 23.60 -7.97 -25.00
C LEU A 36 22.61 -8.53 -23.97
N SER A 37 21.38 -8.00 -23.92
CA SER A 37 20.32 -8.51 -23.05
C SER A 37 19.96 -9.96 -23.39
N ASN A 38 19.88 -10.30 -24.67
CA ASN A 38 19.57 -11.67 -25.09
C ASN A 38 20.71 -12.66 -24.73
N LYS A 39 21.97 -12.23 -24.83
CA LYS A 39 23.12 -13.03 -24.35
C LYS A 39 23.12 -13.22 -22.83
N GLN A 40 22.71 -12.21 -22.05
CA GLN A 40 22.57 -12.34 -20.61
C GLN A 40 21.43 -13.30 -20.22
N GLU A 41 20.30 -13.25 -20.93
CA GLU A 41 19.18 -14.19 -20.80
C GLU A 41 19.62 -15.64 -21.10
N GLU A 42 20.36 -15.86 -22.19
CA GLU A 42 20.87 -17.19 -22.55
C GLU A 42 21.82 -17.74 -21.47
N ALA A 43 22.71 -16.90 -20.94
CA ALA A 43 23.61 -17.28 -19.85
C ALA A 43 22.84 -17.61 -18.55
N ARG A 44 21.77 -16.86 -18.24
CA ARG A 44 20.90 -17.14 -17.09
C ARG A 44 20.17 -18.47 -17.25
N ARG A 45 19.63 -18.76 -18.44
CA ARG A 45 18.96 -20.04 -18.74
C ARG A 45 19.91 -21.23 -18.66
N GLN A 46 21.16 -21.08 -19.09
CA GLN A 46 22.17 -22.13 -18.97
C GLN A 46 22.51 -22.43 -17.49
N ARG A 47 22.63 -21.41 -16.64
CA ARG A 47 22.86 -21.58 -15.19
C ARG A 47 21.70 -22.30 -14.50
N LEU A 48 20.47 -21.95 -14.86
CA LEU A 48 19.28 -22.62 -14.31
C LEU A 48 19.21 -24.10 -14.71
N ARG A 49 19.53 -24.43 -15.97
CA ARG A 49 19.62 -25.83 -16.43
C ARG A 49 20.72 -26.62 -15.72
N GLN A 50 21.86 -26.00 -15.44
CA GLN A 50 22.93 -26.64 -14.65
C GLN A 50 22.47 -26.90 -13.22
N GLN A 51 21.78 -25.94 -12.59
CA GLN A 51 21.21 -26.13 -11.25
C GLN A 51 20.12 -27.20 -11.20
N GLU A 52 19.28 -27.32 -12.23
CA GLU A 52 18.30 -28.41 -12.33
C GLU A 52 19.00 -29.77 -12.51
N GLN A 53 20.02 -29.85 -13.36
CA GLN A 53 20.78 -31.09 -13.54
C GLN A 53 21.55 -31.49 -12.28
N GLU A 54 22.12 -30.55 -11.53
CA GLU A 54 22.76 -30.80 -10.23
C GLU A 54 21.73 -31.26 -9.18
N LYS A 55 20.53 -30.67 -9.17
CA LYS A 55 19.44 -31.12 -8.31
C LYS A 55 18.98 -32.53 -8.67
N GLU A 56 18.78 -32.85 -9.96
CA GLU A 56 18.41 -34.19 -10.41
C GLU A 56 19.49 -35.24 -10.11
N THR A 57 20.77 -34.90 -10.30
CA THR A 57 21.87 -35.82 -9.93
C THR A 57 22.03 -35.98 -8.42
N THR A 58 21.76 -34.94 -7.62
CA THR A 58 21.76 -35.04 -6.16
C THR A 58 20.58 -35.88 -5.66
N VAL A 59 19.41 -35.74 -6.28
CA VAL A 59 18.23 -36.58 -5.98
C VAL A 59 18.48 -38.05 -6.37
N LEU A 60 19.06 -38.31 -7.55
CA LEU A 60 19.44 -39.66 -7.97
C LEU A 60 20.56 -40.28 -7.10
N ALA A 61 21.45 -39.47 -6.52
CA ALA A 61 22.46 -39.94 -5.57
C ALA A 61 21.86 -40.30 -4.20
N LEU A 62 20.84 -39.56 -3.75
CA LEU A 62 20.08 -39.86 -2.53
C LEU A 62 19.21 -41.12 -2.70
N GLU A 63 18.63 -41.34 -3.89
CA GLU A 63 17.86 -42.56 -4.18
C GLU A 63 18.72 -43.83 -4.31
N HIS A 64 20.05 -43.70 -4.42
CA HIS A 64 20.97 -44.84 -4.46
C HIS A 64 21.54 -45.25 -3.09
N GLU A 65 21.33 -44.48 -2.03
CA GLU A 65 21.79 -44.81 -0.68
C GLU A 65 20.76 -45.59 0.18
N ASP A 66 19.48 -45.64 -0.19
CA ASP A 66 18.42 -46.34 0.57
C ASP A 66 18.28 -47.84 0.24
N GLY A 67 19.37 -48.47 -0.23
CA GLY A 67 19.35 -49.83 -0.79
C GLY A 67 20.45 -50.77 -0.29
N SER A 68 20.77 -50.83 1.01
CA SER A 68 21.55 -51.95 1.57
C SER A 68 21.46 -52.06 3.10
N SER A 69 21.08 -53.24 3.62
CA SER A 69 21.01 -53.54 5.05
C SER A 69 22.02 -54.63 5.48
N SER A 70 22.48 -54.49 6.73
CA SER A 70 23.35 -55.37 7.55
C SER A 70 24.86 -55.34 7.21
N ALA A 71 25.81 -55.25 8.16
CA ALA A 71 25.83 -55.72 9.55
C ALA A 71 26.92 -55.00 10.40
N GLY A 72 26.70 -54.88 11.72
CA GLY A 72 27.77 -55.05 12.73
C GLY A 72 28.22 -53.84 13.58
N GLY A 73 27.72 -53.79 14.83
CA GLY A 73 28.54 -53.52 16.01
C GLY A 73 28.55 -52.11 16.59
N GLY A 74 27.67 -51.85 17.56
CA GLY A 74 27.83 -50.79 18.55
C GLY A 74 27.84 -51.40 19.96
N GLU A 75 28.91 -51.15 20.72
CA GLU A 75 28.95 -51.41 22.17
C GLU A 75 28.39 -50.21 22.96
N ASN A 76 27.55 -50.54 23.92
CA ASN A 76 26.85 -49.67 24.88
C ASN A 76 27.71 -49.50 26.16
N PRO A 77 27.39 -48.58 27.11
CA PRO A 77 26.41 -48.91 28.17
C PRO A 77 25.50 -47.73 28.58
N ALA A 78 24.21 -47.95 28.88
CA ALA A 78 23.60 -48.25 30.20
C ALA A 78 23.74 -47.11 31.24
N ALA A 79 22.80 -46.77 32.13
CA ALA A 79 21.41 -47.12 32.46
C ALA A 79 20.98 -46.17 33.60
N GLY A 80 19.67 -46.03 33.86
CA GLY A 80 19.16 -45.33 35.05
C GLY A 80 17.64 -45.14 35.04
N GLU A 81 16.93 -46.18 35.48
CA GLU A 81 15.50 -46.22 35.88
C GLU A 81 15.28 -45.39 37.18
N GLU A 82 14.10 -44.89 37.57
CA GLU A 82 12.89 -45.60 38.07
C GLU A 82 11.71 -44.58 38.20
N GLU A 83 10.49 -44.94 37.72
CA GLU A 83 9.22 -45.20 38.47
C GLU A 83 8.49 -43.96 39.09
N ALA A 84 7.16 -43.81 39.14
CA ALA A 84 6.05 -44.77 39.11
C ALA A 84 4.71 -44.15 38.62
N GLN A 85 3.78 -45.06 38.33
CA GLN A 85 2.46 -45.00 37.71
C GLN A 85 1.36 -44.16 38.40
N GLN A 86 0.35 -43.77 37.61
CA GLN A 86 -1.06 -44.09 37.91
C GLN A 86 -1.95 -44.15 36.65
N VAL A 87 -2.88 -45.10 36.66
CA VAL A 87 -3.74 -45.59 35.58
C VAL A 87 -5.13 -44.98 35.69
N THR A 88 -5.76 -44.59 34.56
CA THR A 88 -7.21 -44.67 34.34
C THR A 88 -7.54 -44.93 32.86
N GLU A 89 -8.49 -45.83 32.61
CA GLU A 89 -8.83 -46.49 31.34
C GLU A 89 -9.52 -45.61 30.27
N PRO A 90 -9.49 -46.00 28.97
CA PRO A 90 -10.28 -45.35 27.93
C PRO A 90 -11.68 -45.95 27.79
N VAL A 91 -12.70 -45.10 27.88
CA VAL A 91 -14.12 -45.41 27.55
C VAL A 91 -14.30 -45.42 26.02
N PRO A 92 -15.10 -46.34 25.44
CA PRO A 92 -15.22 -46.47 23.99
C PRO A 92 -16.24 -45.49 23.42
N VAL A 93 -15.89 -44.81 22.32
CA VAL A 93 -16.89 -44.09 21.50
C VAL A 93 -17.16 -44.91 20.25
N VAL A 94 -18.38 -45.45 20.23
CA VAL A 94 -19.01 -46.16 19.11
C VAL A 94 -19.23 -45.18 17.95
N GLY A 95 -19.05 -45.68 16.74
CA GLY A 95 -18.91 -44.90 15.51
C GLY A 95 -20.10 -44.03 15.12
N PHE A 96 -19.77 -42.96 14.40
CA PHE A 96 -20.69 -42.17 13.59
C PHE A 96 -20.20 -42.24 12.14
N ALA A 97 -21.10 -42.65 11.25
CA ALA A 97 -20.80 -42.96 9.87
C ALA A 97 -20.51 -41.69 9.04
N GLY A 98 -19.43 -41.72 8.25
CA GLY A 98 -19.28 -40.88 7.07
C GLY A 98 -18.45 -39.59 7.21
N ARG A 99 -17.27 -39.60 7.84
CA ARG A 99 -16.29 -38.50 7.71
C ARG A 99 -14.85 -39.06 7.67
N LYS A 100 -14.00 -38.59 6.75
CA LYS A 100 -12.57 -38.94 6.73
C LYS A 100 -11.90 -38.31 7.95
N SER A 101 -11.06 -39.08 8.64
CA SER A 101 -10.36 -38.57 9.82
C SER A 101 -9.32 -37.50 9.42
N MET A 102 -8.99 -36.59 10.34
CA MET A 102 -7.94 -35.57 10.10
C MET A 102 -6.59 -36.19 9.71
N GLN A 103 -6.28 -37.38 10.20
CA GLN A 103 -5.08 -38.12 9.82
C GLN A 103 -5.10 -38.56 8.34
N GLU A 104 -6.28 -38.82 7.80
CA GLU A 104 -6.45 -39.20 6.40
C GLU A 104 -6.40 -37.99 5.45
N VAL A 105 -6.86 -36.83 5.92
CA VAL A 105 -6.68 -35.54 5.22
C VAL A 105 -5.20 -35.15 5.14
N GLU A 106 -4.46 -35.27 6.25
CA GLU A 106 -3.02 -35.00 6.31
C GLU A 106 -2.24 -35.93 5.36
N ARG A 107 -2.61 -37.22 5.31
CA ARG A 107 -2.00 -38.19 4.37
C ARG A 107 -2.26 -37.80 2.91
N LEU A 108 -3.48 -37.39 2.56
CA LEU A 108 -3.84 -36.99 1.20
C LEU A 108 -3.13 -35.69 0.76
N TYR A 109 -2.88 -34.78 1.70
CA TYR A 109 -2.05 -33.59 1.47
C TYR A 109 -0.60 -33.98 1.14
N GLN A 110 0.02 -34.85 1.94
CA GLN A 110 1.40 -35.31 1.72
C GLN A 110 1.56 -36.12 0.41
N GLU A 111 0.51 -36.81 -0.03
CA GLU A 111 0.51 -37.57 -1.29
C GLU A 111 0.11 -36.74 -2.53
N ASN A 112 -0.14 -35.42 -2.41
CA ASN A 112 -0.69 -34.56 -3.48
C ASN A 112 -2.00 -35.08 -4.10
N LYS A 113 -2.82 -35.78 -3.33
CA LYS A 113 -4.12 -36.34 -3.76
C LYS A 113 -5.31 -35.67 -3.08
N LEU A 114 -5.09 -34.54 -2.41
CA LEU A 114 -6.12 -33.78 -1.73
C LEU A 114 -7.02 -33.07 -2.75
N THR A 115 -8.34 -33.25 -2.65
CA THR A 115 -9.31 -32.61 -3.53
C THR A 115 -10.14 -31.57 -2.79
N ALA A 116 -10.74 -30.62 -3.52
CA ALA A 116 -11.52 -29.54 -2.92
C ALA A 116 -12.71 -30.03 -2.07
N SER A 117 -13.29 -31.19 -2.42
CA SER A 117 -14.35 -31.85 -1.63
C SER A 117 -13.85 -32.47 -0.32
N ASP A 118 -12.53 -32.62 -0.13
CA ASP A 118 -11.94 -33.10 1.13
C ASP A 118 -11.72 -31.95 2.15
N LEU A 119 -11.98 -30.70 1.76
CA LEU A 119 -11.78 -29.48 2.56
C LEU A 119 -13.07 -28.70 2.81
N ASP A 120 -14.23 -29.35 2.67
CA ASP A 120 -15.51 -28.64 2.77
C ASP A 120 -15.77 -28.16 4.20
N PHE A 121 -15.61 -26.84 4.39
CA PHE A 121 -15.59 -26.13 5.66
C PHE A 121 -17.01 -25.84 6.21
N TRP A 122 -18.06 -26.15 5.45
CA TRP A 122 -19.44 -25.77 5.75
C TRP A 122 -20.22 -26.72 6.66
N ASP A 123 -19.60 -27.82 7.11
CA ASP A 123 -20.25 -28.86 7.92
C ASP A 123 -20.11 -28.65 9.45
N MET A 124 -19.74 -27.44 9.88
CA MET A 124 -19.41 -27.10 11.27
C MET A 124 -20.61 -26.59 12.11
N TYR A 125 -21.77 -26.31 11.50
CA TYR A 125 -22.97 -25.92 12.24
C TYR A 125 -23.90 -27.13 12.43
N PRO A 126 -24.28 -27.49 13.66
CA PRO A 126 -25.19 -28.61 13.90
C PRO A 126 -26.59 -28.27 13.37
N GLU A 127 -27.17 -29.18 12.58
CA GLU A 127 -28.59 -29.12 12.19
C GLU A 127 -29.47 -29.30 13.44
N GLU A 128 -30.43 -28.38 13.64
CA GLU A 128 -31.40 -28.44 14.74
C GLU A 128 -32.37 -29.63 14.60
N GLU A 129 -32.70 -30.21 15.75
CA GLU A 129 -33.48 -31.44 15.94
C GLU A 129 -34.89 -31.40 15.32
N GLU A 130 -35.23 -32.42 14.51
CA GLU A 130 -36.61 -32.72 14.16
C GLU A 130 -37.40 -33.23 15.39
N PHE A 131 -38.47 -32.50 15.72
CA PHE A 131 -39.45 -32.88 16.74
C PHE A 131 -40.35 -34.00 16.22
N VAL A 132 -40.17 -35.23 16.73
CA VAL A 132 -41.07 -36.36 16.46
C VAL A 132 -42.29 -36.30 17.40
N ALA A 133 -43.49 -36.24 16.83
CA ALA A 133 -44.74 -36.53 17.54
C ALA A 133 -45.41 -37.78 16.96
N ASP A 134 -45.41 -38.82 17.79
CA ASP A 134 -46.09 -40.10 17.66
C ASP A 134 -47.62 -39.95 17.66
N THR A 135 -48.34 -40.76 16.87
CA THR A 135 -49.48 -41.60 17.29
C THR A 135 -50.17 -42.25 16.09
N GLY A 136 -50.30 -43.58 16.14
CA GLY A 136 -50.75 -44.42 15.03
C GLY A 136 -52.26 -44.58 14.87
N ALA A 137 -52.63 -45.38 13.86
CA ALA A 137 -53.75 -46.33 13.88
C ALA A 137 -53.85 -47.08 12.53
N GLU A 138 -54.39 -48.28 12.63
CA GLU A 138 -54.48 -49.38 11.67
C GLU A 138 -55.41 -49.13 10.44
N GLY A 139 -55.24 -49.92 9.37
CA GLY A 139 -56.38 -50.30 8.50
C GLY A 139 -56.20 -50.29 6.97
N VAL A 140 -55.70 -51.39 6.43
CA VAL A 140 -56.21 -52.16 5.25
C VAL A 140 -57.02 -51.41 4.15
N THR A 141 -56.50 -51.26 2.92
CA THR A 141 -56.90 -51.99 1.68
C THR A 141 -56.28 -51.42 0.38
N SER A 142 -55.90 -52.35 -0.49
CA SER A 142 -55.54 -52.35 -1.92
C SER A 142 -55.90 -51.14 -2.82
N THR A 143 -54.95 -50.68 -3.63
CA THR A 143 -54.80 -51.04 -5.08
C THR A 143 -53.69 -50.19 -5.74
N VAL A 144 -52.98 -50.82 -6.67
CA VAL A 144 -51.80 -50.29 -7.37
C VAL A 144 -52.20 -49.53 -8.64
N THR A 145 -51.35 -48.56 -8.99
CA THR A 145 -51.10 -47.91 -10.30
C THR A 145 -51.79 -46.56 -10.56
N THR A 146 -51.04 -45.47 -10.45
CA THR A 146 -50.51 -44.68 -11.59
C THR A 146 -49.78 -43.45 -11.06
N GLY A 147 -48.57 -43.21 -11.56
CA GLY A 147 -47.74 -42.10 -11.10
C GLY A 147 -48.15 -40.75 -11.65
N LYS A 148 -47.99 -39.70 -10.84
CA LYS A 148 -47.43 -38.39 -11.23
C LYS A 148 -47.32 -37.44 -10.02
N THR A 149 -46.25 -36.65 -10.07
CA THR A 149 -46.06 -35.30 -9.48
C THR A 149 -45.99 -35.17 -7.96
N VAL A 150 -44.82 -35.48 -7.40
CA VAL A 150 -44.22 -34.73 -6.28
C VAL A 150 -42.95 -34.10 -6.88
N GLY A 151 -43.00 -32.82 -7.22
CA GLY A 151 -41.90 -32.15 -7.94
C GLY A 151 -42.18 -30.69 -8.28
N GLU A 152 -43.43 -30.23 -8.16
CA GLU A 152 -43.78 -28.82 -8.33
C GLU A 152 -43.83 -28.03 -7.01
N ALA A 153 -43.97 -28.70 -5.85
CA ALA A 153 -44.10 -28.01 -4.55
C ALA A 153 -42.77 -27.66 -3.85
N GLU A 154 -41.66 -28.32 -4.21
CA GLU A 154 -40.33 -28.04 -3.61
C GLU A 154 -39.55 -26.96 -4.39
N LYS A 155 -39.70 -26.90 -5.72
CA LYS A 155 -39.14 -25.81 -6.54
C LYS A 155 -39.73 -24.45 -6.20
N ASP A 156 -41.00 -24.42 -5.81
CA ASP A 156 -41.73 -23.18 -5.50
C ASP A 156 -41.34 -22.60 -4.12
N LYS A 157 -40.82 -23.43 -3.21
CA LYS A 157 -40.31 -22.97 -1.91
C LYS A 157 -38.90 -22.42 -2.01
N SER A 158 -37.98 -23.10 -2.70
CA SER A 158 -36.61 -22.60 -2.93
C SER A 158 -36.60 -21.30 -3.74
N ALA A 159 -37.46 -21.18 -4.77
CA ALA A 159 -37.60 -19.94 -5.52
C ALA A 159 -38.14 -18.79 -4.66
N ARG A 160 -39.04 -19.08 -3.71
CA ARG A 160 -39.52 -18.11 -2.71
C ARG A 160 -38.43 -17.66 -1.74
N TYR A 161 -37.61 -18.58 -1.26
CA TYR A 161 -36.49 -18.22 -0.38
C TYR A 161 -35.41 -17.41 -1.10
N ASP A 162 -35.15 -17.68 -2.37
CA ASP A 162 -34.22 -16.89 -3.20
C ASP A 162 -34.80 -15.51 -3.56
N GLU A 163 -36.10 -15.41 -3.81
CA GLU A 163 -36.80 -14.12 -4.01
C GLU A 163 -36.93 -13.32 -2.72
N GLU A 164 -37.21 -13.95 -1.58
CA GLU A 164 -37.26 -13.30 -0.26
C GLU A 164 -35.85 -12.87 0.17
N ALA A 165 -34.80 -13.67 -0.06
CA ALA A 165 -33.41 -13.27 0.22
C ALA A 165 -32.94 -12.13 -0.70
N LYS A 166 -33.33 -12.15 -1.98
CA LYS A 166 -33.09 -11.00 -2.88
C LYS A 166 -33.89 -9.78 -2.47
N ALA A 167 -35.14 -9.94 -2.05
CA ALA A 167 -35.98 -8.84 -1.60
C ALA A 167 -35.44 -8.24 -0.31
N VAL A 168 -34.95 -9.05 0.64
CA VAL A 168 -34.27 -8.58 1.86
C VAL A 168 -32.94 -7.91 1.53
N ALA A 169 -32.13 -8.48 0.64
CA ALA A 169 -30.89 -7.85 0.20
C ALA A 169 -31.13 -6.53 -0.58
N GLU A 170 -32.19 -6.46 -1.39
CA GLU A 170 -32.62 -5.23 -2.05
C GLU A 170 -33.25 -4.23 -1.06
N GLU A 171 -33.89 -4.69 0.02
CA GLU A 171 -34.43 -3.83 1.07
C GLU A 171 -33.33 -3.31 2.01
N GLU A 172 -32.30 -4.11 2.29
CA GLU A 172 -31.08 -3.71 3.00
C GLU A 172 -30.23 -2.76 2.15
N ALA A 173 -30.03 -3.07 0.86
CA ALA A 173 -29.37 -2.16 -0.07
C ALA A 173 -30.18 -0.87 -0.29
N LYS A 174 -31.51 -0.92 -0.20
CA LYS A 174 -32.37 0.29 -0.19
C LYS A 174 -32.29 1.03 1.13
N LYS A 175 -32.19 0.37 2.28
CA LYS A 175 -31.98 1.02 3.59
C LYS A 175 -30.61 1.69 3.67
N GLU A 176 -29.57 1.05 3.16
CA GLU A 176 -28.23 1.63 3.01
C GLU A 176 -28.19 2.76 1.97
N ALA A 177 -29.04 2.72 0.94
CA ALA A 177 -29.18 3.81 -0.04
C ALA A 177 -30.16 4.92 0.40
N GLU A 178 -31.02 4.68 1.40
CA GLU A 178 -31.98 5.66 1.95
C GLU A 178 -31.39 6.47 3.13
N GLU A 179 -30.35 5.96 3.80
CA GLU A 179 -29.58 6.75 4.76
C GLU A 179 -28.62 7.69 4.00
N ASP A 180 -28.92 8.99 4.05
CA ASP A 180 -28.05 10.05 3.54
C ASP A 180 -26.62 9.90 4.10
N PRO A 181 -25.62 9.48 3.28
CA PRO A 181 -24.25 9.21 3.75
C PRO A 181 -23.59 10.43 4.40
N SER A 182 -24.11 11.64 4.16
CA SER A 182 -23.62 12.86 4.80
C SER A 182 -23.97 12.98 6.29
N LYS A 183 -24.88 12.14 6.80
CA LYS A 183 -25.43 12.26 8.17
C LYS A 183 -25.18 11.06 9.06
N ASP A 184 -24.66 9.97 8.53
CA ASP A 184 -24.51 8.72 9.29
C ASP A 184 -23.25 8.67 10.18
N GLY A 185 -22.29 9.58 9.93
CA GLY A 185 -20.99 9.62 10.62
C GLY A 185 -20.07 8.44 10.30
N LYS A 186 -20.46 7.58 9.34
CA LYS A 186 -19.68 6.41 8.88
C LYS A 186 -19.04 6.66 7.52
N HIS A 187 -19.49 7.65 6.76
CA HIS A 187 -18.88 8.01 5.49
C HIS A 187 -18.12 9.34 5.56
N THR A 188 -17.15 9.48 4.66
CA THR A 188 -16.44 10.74 4.40
C THR A 188 -16.52 11.07 2.92
N LEU A 189 -16.70 12.36 2.60
CA LEU A 189 -16.78 12.83 1.22
C LEU A 189 -15.38 13.00 0.64
N LEU A 190 -15.12 12.35 -0.49
CA LEU A 190 -13.95 12.60 -1.32
C LEU A 190 -14.33 13.49 -2.50
N THR A 191 -13.45 14.41 -2.84
CA THR A 191 -13.53 15.22 -4.05
C THR A 191 -12.32 14.87 -4.91
N PHE A 192 -12.55 14.40 -6.13
CA PHE A 192 -11.50 14.01 -7.06
C PHE A 192 -10.99 15.21 -7.85
N ALA A 193 -9.83 15.06 -8.50
CA ALA A 193 -9.25 16.08 -9.36
C ALA A 193 -10.17 16.54 -10.52
N ASP A 194 -11.10 15.72 -10.98
CA ASP A 194 -12.09 16.08 -12.02
C ASP A 194 -13.33 16.82 -11.47
N GLY A 195 -13.37 17.06 -10.16
CA GLY A 195 -14.48 17.69 -9.44
C GLY A 195 -15.63 16.74 -9.12
N SER A 196 -15.53 15.46 -9.44
CA SER A 196 -16.50 14.46 -8.98
C SER A 196 -16.38 14.23 -7.48
N GLU A 197 -17.47 13.77 -6.87
CA GLU A 197 -17.55 13.51 -5.45
C GLU A 197 -18.03 12.08 -5.18
N GLU A 198 -17.44 11.43 -4.17
CA GLU A 198 -17.83 10.10 -3.73
C GLU A 198 -17.83 10.00 -2.20
N TRP A 199 -18.91 9.46 -1.64
CA TRP A 199 -18.96 9.10 -0.23
C TRP A 199 -18.31 7.74 -0.02
N VAL A 200 -17.29 7.69 0.83
CA VAL A 200 -16.53 6.47 1.12
C VAL A 200 -16.66 6.09 2.59
N LEU A 201 -16.87 4.80 2.86
CA LEU A 201 -16.91 4.26 4.21
C LEU A 201 -15.59 4.50 4.95
N ILE A 202 -15.71 5.06 6.15
CA ILE A 202 -14.62 5.22 7.09
C ILE A 202 -14.29 3.85 7.65
N ASN A 203 -13.11 3.35 7.32
CA ASN A 203 -12.55 2.13 7.88
C ASN A 203 -12.38 2.23 9.42
N PRO A 204 -13.07 1.39 10.23
CA PRO A 204 -13.01 1.46 11.69
C PRO A 204 -11.71 0.90 12.29
N TYR A 205 -10.86 0.26 11.50
CA TYR A 205 -9.57 -0.29 11.95
C TYR A 205 -8.42 0.72 11.91
N LEU A 206 -8.65 1.91 11.35
CA LEU A 206 -7.68 3.00 11.32
C LEU A 206 -7.93 3.92 12.52
N GLU A 207 -6.85 4.44 13.11
CA GLU A 207 -6.95 5.36 14.24
C GLU A 207 -7.68 6.64 13.79
N SER A 208 -8.83 6.91 14.39
CA SER A 208 -9.64 8.08 14.08
C SER A 208 -8.95 9.36 14.52
N ASN A 209 -9.22 10.43 13.80
CA ASN A 209 -8.81 11.77 14.19
C ASN A 209 -9.52 12.21 15.48
N THR A 210 -8.76 12.76 16.43
CA THR A 210 -9.25 13.24 17.72
C THR A 210 -9.07 14.75 17.93
N TYR A 211 -8.65 15.50 16.91
CA TYR A 211 -8.47 16.95 17.03
C TYR A 211 -9.81 17.65 17.27
N ASP A 212 -9.88 18.42 18.34
CA ASP A 212 -10.94 19.40 18.54
C ASP A 212 -10.65 20.65 17.69
N TYR A 213 -11.29 20.74 16.52
CA TYR A 213 -11.07 21.84 15.59
C TYR A 213 -11.54 23.21 16.10
N THR A 214 -12.31 23.29 17.20
CA THR A 214 -12.61 24.59 17.82
C THR A 214 -11.36 25.26 18.42
N LYS A 215 -10.30 24.48 18.61
CA LYS A 215 -8.98 24.94 19.07
C LYS A 215 -8.06 25.38 17.92
N LEU A 216 -8.42 25.14 16.67
CA LEU A 216 -7.72 25.72 15.51
C LEU A 216 -8.09 27.19 15.38
N GLN A 217 -7.08 28.05 15.33
CA GLN A 217 -7.28 29.48 15.20
C GLN A 217 -6.26 30.08 14.24
N MET A 218 -6.76 30.82 13.25
CA MET A 218 -5.94 31.68 12.40
C MET A 218 -5.65 32.99 13.14
N ARG A 219 -4.37 33.32 13.35
CA ARG A 219 -3.96 34.60 13.95
C ARG A 219 -2.86 35.23 13.12
N ALA A 220 -3.08 36.45 12.63
CA ALA A 220 -2.16 37.15 11.73
C ALA A 220 -1.73 36.24 10.56
N ASP A 221 -2.73 35.63 9.92
CA ASP A 221 -2.60 34.76 8.74
C ASP A 221 -1.76 33.49 8.98
N LYS A 222 -1.60 33.08 10.25
CA LYS A 222 -0.92 31.86 10.66
C LYS A 222 -1.84 30.96 11.46
N MET A 223 -1.93 29.71 11.03
CA MET A 223 -2.73 28.71 11.72
C MET A 223 -1.99 28.22 12.98
N ALA A 224 -2.73 28.02 14.07
CA ALA A 224 -2.20 27.41 15.28
C ALA A 224 -3.30 26.64 16.04
N TYR A 225 -2.91 25.55 16.68
CA TYR A 225 -3.73 24.77 17.60
C TYR A 225 -3.45 25.19 19.05
N TYR A 226 -4.52 25.49 19.80
CA TYR A 226 -4.41 26.02 21.16
C TYR A 226 -4.96 25.07 22.23
N GLU A 227 -4.19 24.84 23.28
CA GLU A 227 -4.64 24.18 24.50
C GLU A 227 -4.37 25.05 25.72
N ASP A 228 -5.38 25.22 26.57
CA ASP A 228 -5.33 26.07 27.77
C ASP A 228 -4.74 27.48 27.52
N GLY A 229 -5.03 28.05 26.36
CA GLY A 229 -4.59 29.38 25.94
C GLY A 229 -3.14 29.46 25.43
N ARG A 230 -2.45 28.34 25.29
CA ARG A 230 -1.10 28.24 24.69
C ARG A 230 -1.17 27.55 23.35
N SER A 231 -0.34 27.98 22.39
CA SER A 231 -0.17 27.22 21.17
C SER A 231 0.63 25.95 21.49
N VAL A 232 0.14 24.81 21.01
CA VAL A 232 0.78 23.49 21.15
C VAL A 232 1.03 22.83 19.79
N SER A 233 0.84 23.59 18.72
CA SER A 233 1.24 23.21 17.37
C SER A 233 2.45 24.02 16.94
N TYR A 234 3.20 23.48 16.00
CA TYR A 234 4.35 24.13 15.41
C TYR A 234 4.01 24.62 14.02
N LEU A 235 4.40 25.85 13.68
CA LEU A 235 4.18 26.41 12.35
C LEU A 235 5.37 26.08 11.45
N GLY A 236 5.11 25.61 10.24
CA GLY A 236 6.14 25.24 9.27
C GLY A 236 5.83 25.69 7.86
N ALA A 237 6.84 25.58 7.00
CA ALA A 237 6.71 25.77 5.56
C ALA A 237 7.42 24.64 4.82
N ASP A 238 6.90 24.20 3.69
CA ASP A 238 7.64 23.31 2.80
C ASP A 238 8.12 24.06 1.56
N LEU A 239 9.35 23.73 1.14
CA LEU A 239 10.12 24.56 0.22
C LEU A 239 10.90 23.70 -0.78
N SER A 240 10.95 24.16 -2.02
CA SER A 240 11.71 23.56 -3.11
C SER A 240 12.35 24.64 -3.99
N LYS A 241 13.04 24.24 -5.07
CA LYS A 241 13.53 25.20 -6.07
C LYS A 241 12.45 26.12 -6.65
N TYR A 242 11.18 25.74 -6.59
CA TYR A 242 10.09 26.55 -7.13
C TYR A 242 9.81 27.82 -6.32
N ASN A 243 10.26 27.88 -5.06
CA ASN A 243 10.15 29.08 -4.23
C ASN A 243 11.30 30.09 -4.47
N GLY A 244 12.24 29.79 -5.36
CA GLY A 244 13.26 30.75 -5.80
C GLY A 244 14.36 31.04 -4.77
N ASP A 245 14.52 32.31 -4.39
CA ASP A 245 15.49 32.72 -3.39
C ASP A 245 14.77 33.00 -2.06
N VAL A 246 15.09 32.22 -1.03
CA VAL A 246 14.42 32.28 0.27
C VAL A 246 15.35 32.85 1.35
N ASP A 247 14.82 33.78 2.15
CA ASP A 247 15.45 34.29 3.37
C ASP A 247 14.95 33.52 4.60
N PHE A 248 15.70 32.49 4.98
CA PHE A 248 15.39 31.63 6.12
C PHE A 248 15.46 32.35 7.48
N ARG A 249 16.20 33.47 7.59
CA ARG A 249 16.19 34.26 8.83
C ARG A 249 14.89 35.03 8.94
N ALA A 250 14.44 35.65 7.86
CA ALA A 250 13.13 36.30 7.82
C ALA A 250 11.99 35.29 8.08
N LEU A 251 12.09 34.06 7.55
CA LEU A 251 11.14 32.98 7.89
C LEU A 251 11.11 32.68 9.38
N LYS A 252 12.27 32.46 10.01
CA LYS A 252 12.37 32.21 11.45
C LYS A 252 11.79 33.38 12.26
N GLU A 253 12.13 34.61 11.90
CA GLU A 253 11.64 35.83 12.56
C GLU A 253 10.13 36.03 12.37
N SER A 254 9.57 35.51 11.28
CA SER A 254 8.13 35.49 11.04
C SER A 254 7.40 34.45 11.88
N GLY A 255 8.11 33.56 12.59
CA GLY A 255 7.52 32.53 13.44
C GLY A 255 7.39 31.16 12.80
N ILE A 256 8.02 30.91 11.64
CA ILE A 256 8.24 29.54 11.16
C ILE A 256 9.22 28.85 12.12
N GLU A 257 8.85 27.66 12.57
CA GLU A 257 9.63 26.86 13.52
C GLU A 257 10.40 25.75 12.82
N PHE A 258 9.77 25.12 11.82
CA PHE A 258 10.36 24.05 11.02
C PHE A 258 10.18 24.26 9.52
N VAL A 259 11.00 23.59 8.71
CA VAL A 259 10.84 23.51 7.26
C VAL A 259 10.92 22.07 6.76
N MET A 260 10.08 21.73 5.78
CA MET A 260 10.18 20.49 5.01
C MET A 260 10.79 20.79 3.65
N LEU A 261 12.05 20.43 3.43
CA LEU A 261 12.77 20.76 2.21
C LEU A 261 12.65 19.65 1.18
N ARG A 262 12.34 19.97 -0.08
CA ARG A 262 12.43 18.97 -1.15
C ARG A 262 13.88 18.57 -1.33
N LEU A 263 14.21 17.32 -1.02
CA LEU A 263 15.55 16.80 -1.26
C LEU A 263 15.75 16.52 -2.74
N GLY A 264 14.76 15.91 -3.37
CA GLY A 264 14.84 15.54 -4.76
C GLY A 264 13.53 14.98 -5.27
N ALA A 265 13.60 14.51 -6.51
CA ALA A 265 12.48 13.93 -7.20
C ALA A 265 12.94 12.79 -8.11
N ARG A 266 12.08 11.82 -8.35
CA ARG A 266 12.17 10.98 -9.55
C ARG A 266 11.33 11.61 -10.65
N GLY A 267 11.92 11.82 -11.82
CA GLY A 267 11.24 12.46 -12.95
C GLY A 267 10.04 11.63 -13.42
N TYR A 268 8.86 12.26 -13.48
CA TYR A 268 7.61 11.59 -13.86
C TYR A 268 7.58 11.08 -15.31
N GLY A 269 8.45 11.60 -16.20
CA GLY A 269 8.63 11.08 -17.56
C GLY A 269 9.93 10.28 -17.75
N SER A 270 11.03 10.72 -17.14
CA SER A 270 12.36 10.12 -17.35
C SER A 270 12.65 8.91 -16.44
N GLY A 271 11.96 8.82 -15.29
CA GLY A 271 12.28 7.86 -14.23
C GLY A 271 13.63 8.10 -13.55
N GLN A 272 14.31 9.22 -13.84
CA GLN A 272 15.62 9.54 -13.27
C GLN A 272 15.48 10.25 -11.93
N ILE A 273 16.30 9.84 -10.96
CA ILE A 273 16.44 10.54 -9.68
C ILE A 273 17.28 11.80 -9.89
N MET A 274 16.81 12.92 -9.34
CA MET A 274 17.47 14.22 -9.41
C MET A 274 17.43 14.88 -8.04
N LEU A 275 18.55 15.49 -7.63
CA LEU A 275 18.59 16.40 -6.47
C LEU A 275 17.83 17.69 -6.82
N ASP A 276 17.09 18.23 -5.87
CA ASP A 276 16.54 19.58 -6.01
C ASP A 276 17.68 20.61 -6.05
N GLU A 277 17.66 21.49 -7.05
CA GLU A 277 18.73 22.45 -7.33
C GLU A 277 19.00 23.42 -6.17
N LYS A 278 18.01 23.65 -5.30
CA LYS A 278 18.11 24.53 -4.14
C LYS A 278 18.34 23.79 -2.83
N PHE A 279 18.31 22.45 -2.82
CA PHE A 279 18.37 21.66 -1.58
C PHE A 279 19.58 21.98 -0.70
N ASP A 280 20.79 21.93 -1.27
CA ASP A 280 22.02 22.19 -0.50
C ASP A 280 22.08 23.61 0.07
N GLU A 281 21.61 24.59 -0.72
CA GLU A 281 21.53 25.99 -0.31
C GLU A 281 20.53 26.16 0.84
N TYR A 282 19.34 25.59 0.69
CA TYR A 282 18.26 25.68 1.68
C TYR A 282 18.61 24.96 2.96
N MET A 283 19.20 23.77 2.88
CA MET A 283 19.63 23.01 4.06
C MET A 283 20.62 23.81 4.91
N ASN A 284 21.60 24.45 4.28
CA ASN A 284 22.58 25.28 4.99
C ASN A 284 21.94 26.54 5.58
N LYS A 285 21.14 27.27 4.79
CA LYS A 285 20.49 28.51 5.25
C LYS A 285 19.47 28.26 6.37
N ALA A 286 18.69 27.19 6.28
CA ALA A 286 17.74 26.79 7.32
C ALA A 286 18.46 26.43 8.62
N SER A 287 19.55 25.66 8.52
CA SER A 287 20.36 25.27 9.67
C SER A 287 21.01 26.49 10.34
N GLU A 288 21.57 27.42 9.56
CA GLU A 288 22.13 28.68 10.06
C GLU A 288 21.09 29.60 10.70
N ALA A 289 19.83 29.55 10.25
CA ALA A 289 18.71 30.28 10.84
C ALA A 289 18.16 29.63 12.13
N GLY A 290 18.61 28.41 12.48
CA GLY A 290 18.11 27.68 13.63
C GLY A 290 16.67 27.19 13.44
N LEU A 291 16.30 26.86 12.20
CA LEU A 291 15.04 26.17 11.89
C LEU A 291 15.22 24.67 12.11
N GLU A 292 14.16 24.03 12.58
CA GLU A 292 14.08 22.57 12.56
C GLU A 292 13.86 22.11 11.11
N ILE A 293 14.47 20.99 10.70
CA ILE A 293 14.53 20.62 9.28
C ILE A 293 14.07 19.19 9.12
N GLY A 294 13.11 18.98 8.22
CA GLY A 294 12.73 17.70 7.65
C GLY A 294 12.89 17.77 6.14
N VAL A 295 12.72 16.63 5.47
CA VAL A 295 12.84 16.58 4.02
C VAL A 295 11.73 15.74 3.41
N TYR A 296 11.42 16.01 2.16
CA TYR A 296 10.52 15.17 1.38
C TYR A 296 11.13 14.80 0.03
N PHE A 297 10.63 13.73 -0.56
CA PHE A 297 11.06 13.26 -1.87
C PHE A 297 9.86 12.97 -2.74
N PHE A 298 9.78 13.69 -3.87
CA PHE A 298 8.73 13.50 -4.87
C PHE A 298 9.01 12.22 -5.65
N SER A 299 8.32 11.15 -5.26
CA SER A 299 8.44 9.81 -5.80
C SER A 299 7.63 9.67 -7.08
N GLN A 300 8.27 9.04 -8.06
CA GLN A 300 7.63 8.52 -9.27
C GLN A 300 8.04 7.07 -9.48
N ALA A 301 8.35 6.37 -8.39
CA ALA A 301 8.75 4.97 -8.40
C ALA A 301 7.58 4.09 -8.83
N ILE A 302 7.85 3.15 -9.74
CA ILE A 302 6.86 2.17 -10.20
C ILE A 302 7.12 0.75 -9.68
N THR A 303 8.19 0.55 -8.92
CA THR A 303 8.50 -0.71 -8.25
C THR A 303 9.08 -0.46 -6.86
N ALA A 304 9.04 -1.47 -6.00
CA ALA A 304 9.65 -1.40 -4.67
C ALA A 304 11.17 -1.16 -4.76
N GLU A 305 11.84 -1.69 -5.77
CA GLU A 305 13.26 -1.46 -6.02
C GLU A 305 13.54 0.01 -6.35
N GLU A 306 12.71 0.65 -7.19
CA GLU A 306 12.84 2.09 -7.47
C GLU A 306 12.61 2.93 -6.20
N ALA A 307 11.70 2.52 -5.31
CA ALA A 307 11.47 3.18 -4.02
C ALA A 307 12.68 3.06 -3.08
N VAL A 308 13.36 1.90 -3.11
CA VAL A 308 14.60 1.66 -2.37
C VAL A 308 15.75 2.48 -2.95
N GLU A 309 15.83 2.66 -4.27
CA GLU A 309 16.80 3.58 -4.90
C GLU A 309 16.59 5.03 -4.44
N GLU A 310 15.35 5.51 -4.42
CA GLU A 310 14.99 6.86 -3.96
C GLU A 310 15.38 7.09 -2.50
N SER A 311 14.99 6.17 -1.62
CA SER A 311 15.33 6.25 -0.20
C SER A 311 16.85 6.12 0.04
N ASN A 312 17.57 5.27 -0.70
CA ASN A 312 19.03 5.21 -0.62
C ASN A 312 19.70 6.51 -1.06
N PHE A 313 19.17 7.17 -2.10
CA PHE A 313 19.65 8.47 -2.54
C PHE A 313 19.47 9.53 -1.45
N ILE A 314 18.32 9.55 -0.76
CA ILE A 314 18.07 10.41 0.40
C ILE A 314 19.10 10.15 1.50
N ILE A 315 19.27 8.89 1.92
CA ILE A 315 20.18 8.50 3.00
C ILE A 315 21.63 8.92 2.69
N GLN A 316 22.08 8.71 1.46
CA GLN A 316 23.42 9.12 1.02
C GLN A 316 23.57 10.64 1.03
N THR A 317 22.54 11.38 0.61
CA THR A 317 22.55 12.85 0.58
C THR A 317 22.53 13.46 1.98
N LEU A 318 21.81 12.83 2.91
CA LEU A 318 21.72 13.24 4.32
C LEU A 318 22.91 12.80 5.18
N THR A 319 23.85 12.03 4.61
CA THR A 319 25.06 11.64 5.35
C THR A 319 25.81 12.90 5.80
N GLU A 320 26.17 12.96 7.08
CA GLU A 320 26.79 14.13 7.75
C GLU A 320 25.88 15.37 7.90
N ARG A 321 24.60 15.27 7.56
CA ARG A 321 23.60 16.33 7.77
C ARG A 321 22.59 15.89 8.82
N ASN A 322 22.37 16.75 9.80
CA ASN A 322 21.36 16.48 10.83
C ASN A 322 20.03 17.09 10.40
N ILE A 323 18.99 16.26 10.39
CA ILE A 323 17.59 16.66 10.32
C ILE A 323 16.92 16.28 11.65
N THR A 324 15.91 17.05 12.03
CA THR A 324 15.14 16.86 13.27
C THR A 324 13.69 16.49 12.99
N TYR A 325 13.16 16.91 11.84
CA TYR A 325 11.84 16.55 11.36
C TYR A 325 11.91 15.35 10.39
N PRO A 326 10.75 14.73 10.06
CA PRO A 326 10.67 13.48 9.31
C PRO A 326 11.23 13.54 7.88
N VAL A 327 11.41 12.36 7.30
CA VAL A 327 11.59 12.15 5.86
C VAL A 327 10.23 11.71 5.29
N ALA A 328 9.61 12.57 4.49
CA ALA A 328 8.30 12.31 3.92
C ALA A 328 8.39 11.64 2.53
N PHE A 329 7.60 10.59 2.35
CA PHE A 329 7.28 9.99 1.06
C PHE A 329 6.15 10.78 0.42
N ASP A 330 6.44 11.44 -0.70
CA ASP A 330 5.49 12.23 -1.46
C ASP A 330 5.28 11.55 -2.81
N MET A 331 4.08 11.00 -3.05
CA MET A 331 3.71 10.42 -4.34
C MET A 331 2.41 11.03 -4.80
N GLU A 332 2.47 11.79 -5.88
CA GLU A 332 1.32 12.50 -6.41
C GLU A 332 1.14 12.28 -7.92
N TYR A 333 -0.05 12.61 -8.39
CA TYR A 333 -0.33 12.79 -9.80
C TYR A 333 0.24 14.12 -10.28
N VAL A 334 0.65 14.16 -11.55
CA VAL A 334 1.12 15.40 -12.17
C VAL A 334 -0.06 16.08 -12.85
N GLN A 335 -0.41 17.28 -12.39
CA GLN A 335 -1.52 18.02 -12.98
C GLN A 335 -1.25 18.31 -14.46
N ASN A 336 -2.25 18.07 -15.32
CA ASN A 336 -2.19 18.31 -16.77
C ASN A 336 -1.14 17.49 -17.55
N ASP A 337 -0.55 16.46 -16.94
CA ASP A 337 0.37 15.54 -17.61
C ASP A 337 0.12 14.10 -17.13
N LYS A 338 0.81 13.13 -17.72
CA LYS A 338 0.73 11.73 -17.34
C LYS A 338 1.90 11.32 -16.46
N ALA A 339 1.62 11.01 -15.21
CA ALA A 339 2.61 10.52 -14.25
C ALA A 339 2.89 9.03 -14.45
N ARG A 340 4.10 8.57 -14.11
CA ARG A 340 4.48 7.15 -14.16
C ARG A 340 3.64 6.31 -13.20
N VAL A 341 3.32 6.87 -12.05
CA VAL A 341 2.62 6.18 -10.95
C VAL A 341 1.16 5.85 -11.27
N GLU A 342 0.59 6.43 -12.33
CA GLU A 342 -0.76 6.12 -12.81
C GLU A 342 -0.92 4.69 -13.33
N ILE A 343 0.19 4.00 -13.69
CA ILE A 343 0.13 2.61 -14.15
C ILE A 343 -0.11 1.63 -12.99
N LEU A 344 0.11 2.08 -11.75
CA LEU A 344 0.11 1.24 -10.57
C LEU A 344 -1.30 1.07 -10.01
N SER A 345 -1.61 -0.15 -9.62
CA SER A 345 -2.74 -0.46 -8.74
C SER A 345 -2.51 0.11 -7.32
N LYS A 346 -3.59 0.17 -6.54
CA LYS A 346 -3.56 0.54 -5.12
C LYS A 346 -2.56 -0.31 -4.32
N GLU A 347 -2.54 -1.61 -4.57
CA GLU A 347 -1.64 -2.56 -3.91
C GLU A 347 -0.17 -2.30 -4.27
N GLU A 348 0.10 -1.98 -5.54
CA GLU A 348 1.46 -1.64 -6.00
C GLU A 348 1.94 -0.31 -5.41
N LYS A 349 1.11 0.75 -5.42
CA LYS A 349 1.42 2.02 -4.74
C LYS A 349 1.71 1.80 -3.26
N THR A 350 0.91 0.96 -2.60
CA THR A 350 1.13 0.59 -1.18
C THR A 350 2.47 -0.12 -0.99
N ALA A 351 2.85 -1.03 -1.89
CA ALA A 351 4.12 -1.75 -1.81
C ALA A 351 5.32 -0.82 -2.04
N VAL A 352 5.22 0.12 -2.99
CA VAL A 352 6.22 1.16 -3.24
C VAL A 352 6.40 2.06 -2.01
N ALA A 353 5.29 2.60 -1.49
CA ALA A 353 5.31 3.45 -0.29
C ALA A 353 5.93 2.71 0.91
N ARG A 354 5.50 1.48 1.17
CA ARG A 354 6.05 0.64 2.24
C ARG A 354 7.57 0.47 2.10
N ALA A 355 8.05 0.10 0.90
CA ALA A 355 9.47 -0.14 0.68
C ALA A 355 10.33 1.10 0.93
N PHE A 356 9.85 2.28 0.52
CA PHE A 356 10.49 3.55 0.84
C PHE A 356 10.53 3.80 2.35
N LEU A 357 9.38 3.72 3.02
CA LEU A 357 9.23 4.08 4.44
C LEU A 357 10.03 3.12 5.35
N GLU A 358 10.02 1.82 5.05
CA GLU A 358 10.77 0.81 5.78
C GLU A 358 12.29 1.05 5.66
N ASN A 359 12.79 1.41 4.48
CA ASN A 359 14.21 1.68 4.26
C ASN A 359 14.67 2.97 4.99
N ILE A 360 13.86 4.03 4.95
CA ILE A 360 14.10 5.26 5.72
C ILE A 360 14.13 4.99 7.23
N LYS A 361 13.18 4.19 7.73
CA LYS A 361 13.13 3.76 9.14
C LYS A 361 14.36 2.95 9.53
N ALA A 362 14.77 2.00 8.68
CA ALA A 362 15.96 1.18 8.91
C ALA A 362 17.26 1.99 8.96
N ALA A 363 17.32 3.12 8.24
CA ALA A 363 18.43 4.06 8.30
C ALA A 363 18.43 4.97 9.54
N GLY A 364 17.42 4.87 10.42
CA GLY A 364 17.32 5.61 11.68
C GLY A 364 16.63 6.96 11.57
N TYR A 365 16.03 7.28 10.42
CA TYR A 365 15.20 8.47 10.25
C TYR A 365 13.73 8.16 10.58
N LYS A 366 12.96 9.20 10.93
CA LYS A 366 11.52 9.09 11.10
C LYS A 366 10.83 9.16 9.73
N PRO A 367 10.24 8.08 9.20
CA PRO A 367 9.45 8.13 7.97
C PRO A 367 8.08 8.77 8.19
N MET A 368 7.55 9.40 7.15
CA MET A 368 6.23 10.02 7.13
C MET A 368 5.62 9.85 5.73
N ILE A 369 4.29 9.76 5.64
CA ILE A 369 3.55 9.70 4.38
C ILE A 369 2.92 11.07 4.14
N TYR A 370 3.22 11.67 2.98
CA TYR A 370 2.51 12.84 2.51
C TYR A 370 1.40 12.44 1.53
N GLY A 371 0.28 13.16 1.55
CA GLY A 371 -0.72 13.03 0.49
C GLY A 371 -2.02 13.78 0.75
N THR A 372 -2.76 13.97 -0.34
CA THR A 372 -4.12 14.51 -0.26
C THR A 372 -5.08 13.51 0.37
N LYS A 373 -6.22 13.99 0.87
CA LYS A 373 -7.30 13.14 1.38
C LYS A 373 -7.71 12.04 0.39
N GLU A 374 -7.85 12.40 -0.89
CA GLU A 374 -8.17 11.46 -1.97
C GLU A 374 -7.10 10.37 -2.06
N TRP A 375 -5.83 10.78 -2.19
CA TRP A 375 -4.72 9.85 -2.38
C TRP A 375 -4.58 8.88 -1.20
N LEU A 376 -4.61 9.41 0.04
CA LEU A 376 -4.48 8.62 1.26
C LEU A 376 -5.60 7.56 1.39
N ILE A 377 -6.83 7.88 0.99
CA ILE A 377 -7.98 6.98 1.16
C ILE A 377 -8.14 6.01 -0.02
N LYS A 378 -7.98 6.50 -1.26
CA LYS A 378 -8.24 5.70 -2.47
C LYS A 378 -7.00 5.02 -3.01
N GLU A 379 -5.86 5.69 -3.04
CA GLU A 379 -4.70 5.27 -3.82
C GLU A 379 -3.74 4.36 -3.09
N ILE A 380 -3.82 4.33 -1.76
CA ILE A 380 -3.03 3.42 -0.93
C ILE A 380 -3.88 2.70 0.11
N ASN A 381 -3.42 1.53 0.50
CA ASN A 381 -4.02 0.77 1.59
C ASN A 381 -3.40 1.19 2.93
N LEU A 382 -3.98 2.19 3.58
CA LEU A 382 -3.51 2.70 4.87
C LEU A 382 -3.46 1.66 5.99
N THR A 383 -4.30 0.62 5.96
CA THR A 383 -4.26 -0.45 6.99
C THR A 383 -2.93 -1.20 7.03
N LYS A 384 -2.18 -1.13 5.93
CA LYS A 384 -0.84 -1.70 5.79
C LYS A 384 0.26 -0.74 6.23
N LEU A 385 -0.06 0.53 6.50
CA LEU A 385 0.88 1.62 6.72
C LEU A 385 0.60 2.38 8.04
N THR A 386 -0.14 1.77 8.97
CA THR A 386 -0.61 2.39 10.22
C THR A 386 0.51 2.77 11.20
N GLU A 387 1.73 2.26 11.01
CA GLU A 387 2.89 2.59 11.84
C GLU A 387 3.58 3.91 11.45
N TYR A 388 3.17 4.52 10.33
CA TYR A 388 3.79 5.71 9.76
C TYR A 388 2.93 6.94 10.01
N ASP A 389 3.59 8.05 10.35
CA ASP A 389 2.92 9.32 10.61
C ASP A 389 2.45 9.93 9.28
N ILE A 390 1.36 10.70 9.33
CA ILE A 390 0.74 11.30 8.13
C ILE A 390 0.95 12.81 8.13
N TRP A 391 1.40 13.32 6.98
CA TRP A 391 1.34 14.71 6.57
C TRP A 391 0.20 14.86 5.57
N LEU A 392 -0.91 15.40 6.04
CA LEU A 392 -2.12 15.60 5.24
C LEU A 392 -2.00 16.88 4.41
N SER A 393 -2.24 16.80 3.11
CA SER A 393 -2.49 17.97 2.26
C SER A 393 -3.99 18.17 2.08
N GLN A 394 -4.52 19.26 2.64
CA GLN A 394 -5.94 19.61 2.50
C GLN A 394 -6.17 21.10 2.77
N GLN A 395 -6.23 21.91 1.72
CA GLN A 395 -6.38 23.36 1.81
C GLN A 395 -7.85 23.73 2.08
N LYS A 396 -8.26 23.63 3.34
CA LYS A 396 -9.59 23.99 3.86
C LYS A 396 -9.46 24.71 5.19
N ASP A 397 -10.45 25.53 5.55
CA ASP A 397 -10.48 26.18 6.88
C ASP A 397 -10.45 25.15 8.02
N ILE A 398 -11.14 24.02 7.82
CA ILE A 398 -11.20 22.89 8.74
C ILE A 398 -11.03 21.60 7.92
N PRO A 399 -10.05 20.75 8.23
CA PRO A 399 -9.85 19.50 7.51
C PRO A 399 -10.93 18.48 7.93
N ASP A 400 -11.36 17.67 6.97
CA ASP A 400 -12.40 16.65 7.17
C ASP A 400 -11.87 15.23 6.95
N TYR A 401 -10.54 15.07 7.00
CA TYR A 401 -9.87 13.78 7.00
C TYR A 401 -10.21 13.00 8.28
N PRO A 402 -10.75 11.77 8.18
CA PRO A 402 -11.33 11.06 9.32
C PRO A 402 -10.29 10.35 10.20
N TYR A 403 -9.05 10.20 9.73
CA TYR A 403 -8.00 9.47 10.44
C TYR A 403 -6.98 10.41 11.04
N LYS A 404 -6.23 9.92 12.02
CA LYS A 404 -5.16 10.67 12.66
C LYS A 404 -4.06 11.07 11.67
N PHE A 405 -3.57 12.29 11.82
CA PHE A 405 -2.42 12.86 11.10
C PHE A 405 -1.58 13.67 12.09
N GLN A 406 -0.31 13.91 11.78
CA GLN A 406 0.62 14.63 12.65
C GLN A 406 1.01 15.99 12.09
N MET A 407 0.94 16.15 10.78
CA MET A 407 1.22 17.39 10.08
C MET A 407 0.11 17.67 9.07
N TRP A 408 -0.21 18.94 8.88
CA TRP A 408 -1.25 19.38 7.97
C TRP A 408 -0.81 20.60 7.19
N GLU A 409 -0.75 20.46 5.86
CA GLU A 409 -0.62 21.55 4.91
C GLU A 409 -2.01 22.16 4.71
N TYR A 410 -2.19 23.34 5.31
CA TYR A 410 -3.50 24.00 5.40
C TYR A 410 -3.71 25.04 4.29
N THR A 411 -2.63 25.48 3.63
CA THR A 411 -2.69 26.40 2.49
C THR A 411 -1.46 26.25 1.61
N THR A 412 -1.64 26.42 0.30
CA THR A 412 -0.58 26.54 -0.71
C THR A 412 -0.39 27.98 -1.18
N GLU A 413 -1.22 28.90 -0.69
CA GLU A 413 -1.26 30.32 -1.05
C GLU A 413 -0.89 31.18 0.17
N GLY A 414 0.02 30.69 1.00
CA GLY A 414 0.50 31.43 2.16
C GLY A 414 1.36 32.62 1.75
N GLU A 415 1.21 33.75 2.44
CA GLU A 415 2.11 34.90 2.31
C GLU A 415 2.93 35.03 3.60
N ILE A 416 4.26 34.93 3.48
CA ILE A 416 5.14 35.03 4.65
C ILE A 416 6.45 35.74 4.34
N ALA A 417 6.97 36.49 5.32
CA ALA A 417 8.22 37.19 5.17
C ALA A 417 9.38 36.21 4.92
N GLY A 418 10.12 36.44 3.83
CA GLY A 418 11.28 35.63 3.45
C GLY A 418 11.08 34.78 2.20
N VAL A 419 9.85 34.68 1.68
CA VAL A 419 9.55 34.04 0.40
C VAL A 419 8.81 35.04 -0.50
N ASP A 420 9.22 35.13 -1.76
CA ASP A 420 8.52 35.94 -2.75
C ASP A 420 7.44 35.08 -3.43
N GLY A 421 6.17 35.45 -3.22
CA GLY A 421 5.01 34.73 -3.77
C GLY A 421 4.43 33.71 -2.79
N ASP A 422 3.64 32.80 -3.35
CA ASP A 422 2.90 31.79 -2.59
C ASP A 422 3.84 30.77 -1.94
N VAL A 423 3.54 30.41 -0.69
CA VAL A 423 4.24 29.37 0.05
C VAL A 423 3.25 28.38 0.68
N ASP A 424 3.66 27.11 0.66
CA ASP A 424 2.94 26.02 1.31
C ASP A 424 3.20 26.10 2.83
N LEU A 425 2.12 26.34 3.60
CA LEU A 425 2.20 26.49 5.05
C LEU A 425 1.55 25.32 5.76
N ASN A 426 2.24 24.90 6.81
CA ASN A 426 1.99 23.68 7.54
C ASN A 426 1.81 23.96 9.01
N ILE A 427 0.96 23.16 9.67
CA ILE A 427 1.01 23.01 11.12
C ILE A 427 1.36 21.57 11.48
N CYS A 428 2.23 21.41 12.47
CA CYS A 428 2.57 20.12 13.04
C CYS A 428 2.07 20.04 14.48
N PHE A 429 1.40 18.96 14.83
CA PHE A 429 0.84 18.72 16.17
C PHE A 429 1.77 17.90 17.07
N VAL A 430 2.95 17.55 16.56
CA VAL A 430 3.96 16.76 17.23
C VAL A 430 5.29 17.50 17.15
N ASP A 431 5.98 17.60 18.27
CA ASP A 431 7.36 18.09 18.29
C ASP A 431 8.30 16.95 17.91
N TYR A 432 8.84 16.97 16.69
CA TYR A 432 9.84 15.99 16.27
C TYR A 432 11.26 16.36 16.72
N ALA A 433 11.48 17.60 17.17
CA ALA A 433 12.79 18.05 17.65
C ALA A 433 13.03 17.58 19.10
N GLU A 434 11.98 17.38 19.90
CA GLU A 434 12.07 16.75 21.22
C GLU A 434 12.37 15.24 21.12
N LYS A 435 13.52 14.82 21.64
CA LYS A 435 13.99 13.42 21.66
C LYS A 435 13.79 12.72 23.00
#